data_AF-A0AAD4ZQW1-F1
#
_entry.id   AF-A0AAD4ZQW1-F1
#
_cell.length_a   1.000
_cell.length_b   1.000
_cell.length_c   1.000
_cell.angle_alpha   90.00
_cell.angle_beta   90.00
_cell.angle_gamma   90.00
#
_symmetry.space_group_name_H-M   'P 1'
#
loop_
_entity.id
_entity.type
_entity.pdbx_description
1 polymer ?
#
loop_
_entity_poly.entity_id
_entity_poly.type
_entity_poly.pdbx_seq_one_letter_code
_entity_poly.pdbx_strand_id
1 'polypeptide(L)'
;MAVALLKEENQSRRGSREGRAPNVDRHRHSRGKNLLEDYFIPHSLYSDVHFRARYKMQPHLFNKVMHDICNYDEYFVQKKNCARNLGLLPEQKFIAVIRMLAYGSSADQVDQIARMGKSTILESLVRFVMQWKLCTPGTTWADLRLATCNGF
;
A
#
# COMPACT_ATOMS: atom_id res chain seq x y z
N MET A 1 -19.72 -6.81 -33.29
CA MET A 1 -19.79 -5.34 -33.14
C MET A 1 -20.15 -5.02 -31.70
N ALA A 2 -19.24 -4.29 -31.03
CA ALA A 2 -19.39 -3.48 -29.81
C ALA A 2 -20.26 -3.98 -28.65
N VAL A 3 -19.60 -4.56 -27.65
CA VAL A 3 -20.05 -4.63 -26.26
C VAL A 3 -19.97 -3.22 -25.68
N ALA A 4 -21.11 -2.55 -25.48
CA ALA A 4 -21.16 -1.19 -24.95
C ALA A 4 -21.22 -1.17 -23.41
N LEU A 5 -20.06 -0.84 -22.83
CA LEU A 5 -19.89 0.13 -21.74
C LEU A 5 -20.60 -0.14 -20.40
N LEU A 6 -19.86 -0.81 -19.50
CA LEU A 6 -20.02 -0.67 -18.06
C LEU A 6 -19.91 0.82 -17.69
N LYS A 7 -20.97 1.39 -17.13
CA LYS A 7 -20.99 2.74 -16.56
C LYS A 7 -19.93 2.83 -15.47
N GLU A 8 -18.84 3.54 -15.75
CA GLU A 8 -17.99 4.13 -14.73
C GLU A 8 -18.83 5.14 -13.93
N GLU A 9 -19.24 4.76 -12.73
CA GLU A 9 -19.81 5.69 -11.77
C GLU A 9 -18.65 6.54 -11.21
N ASN A 10 -18.35 7.61 -11.94
CA ASN A 10 -17.49 8.70 -11.51
C ASN A 10 -18.17 9.44 -10.35
N GLN A 11 -18.06 8.90 -9.13
CA GLN A 11 -18.46 9.61 -7.93
C GLN A 11 -17.53 10.82 -7.75
N SER A 12 -18.01 11.94 -8.27
CA SER A 12 -17.58 13.30 -7.96
C SER A 12 -16.95 13.37 -6.57
N ARG A 13 -15.67 13.74 -6.51
CA ARG A 13 -14.93 14.03 -5.28
C ARG A 13 -15.57 15.22 -4.58
N ARG A 14 -16.69 14.99 -3.89
CA ARG A 14 -17.45 15.99 -3.15
C ARG A 14 -16.54 16.57 -2.05
N GLY A 15 -16.47 17.89 -1.98
CA GLY A 15 -15.72 18.62 -0.94
C GLY A 15 -16.21 18.31 0.48
N SER A 16 -15.62 19.00 1.46
CA SER A 16 -16.08 18.91 2.85
C SER A 16 -17.58 19.22 2.91
N ARG A 17 -18.38 18.27 3.42
CA ARG A 17 -19.79 18.53 3.73
C ARG A 17 -19.84 19.19 5.09
N GLU A 18 -20.67 20.20 5.25
CA GLU A 18 -20.96 20.79 6.56
C GLU A 18 -21.39 19.68 7.54
N GLY A 19 -20.81 19.68 8.74
CA GLY A 19 -21.02 18.62 9.75
C GLY A 19 -20.06 17.42 9.68
N ARG A 20 -19.17 17.32 8.67
CA ARG A 20 -18.12 16.30 8.67
C ARG A 20 -17.04 16.64 9.70
N ALA A 21 -16.82 15.75 10.66
CA ALA A 21 -15.74 15.90 11.64
C ALA A 21 -14.39 16.10 10.94
N PRO A 22 -13.51 16.95 11.49
CA PRO A 22 -12.19 17.19 10.92
C PRO A 22 -11.39 15.88 10.84
N ASN A 23 -10.52 15.79 9.84
CA ASN A 23 -9.66 14.63 9.70
C ASN A 23 -8.66 14.58 10.88
N VAL A 24 -8.73 13.52 11.67
CA VAL A 24 -7.80 13.30 12.79
C VAL A 24 -6.37 13.26 12.28
N ASP A 25 -5.46 14.01 12.92
CA ASP A 25 -4.03 13.86 12.65
C ASP A 25 -3.57 12.49 13.18
N ARG A 26 -3.24 11.60 12.25
CA ARG A 26 -2.76 10.25 12.56
C ARG A 26 -1.23 10.20 12.72
N HIS A 27 -0.56 11.35 12.68
CA HIS A 27 0.91 11.46 12.68
C HIS A 27 1.57 10.65 11.56
N ARG A 28 0.92 10.63 10.39
CA ARG A 28 1.31 9.81 9.24
C ARG A 28 2.75 10.05 8.77
N HIS A 29 3.24 11.29 8.90
CA HIS A 29 4.61 11.69 8.53
C HIS A 29 5.65 11.10 9.49
N SER A 30 5.41 11.22 10.79
CA SER A 30 6.27 10.62 11.81
C SER A 30 6.31 9.10 11.63
N ARG A 31 5.16 8.46 11.41
CA ARG A 31 5.15 7.00 11.18
C ARG A 31 5.95 6.60 9.94
N GLY A 32 5.81 7.35 8.85
CA GLY A 32 6.58 7.12 7.63
C GLY A 32 8.09 7.26 7.86
N LYS A 33 8.53 8.29 8.58
CA LYS A 33 9.95 8.48 8.93
C LYS A 33 10.50 7.30 9.75
N ASN A 34 9.80 6.93 10.82
CA ASN A 34 10.21 5.81 11.67
C ASN A 34 10.28 4.50 10.87
N LEU A 35 9.37 4.30 9.90
CA LEU A 35 9.38 3.13 9.04
C LEU A 35 10.63 3.03 8.17
N LEU A 36 11.12 4.17 7.66
CA LEU A 36 12.35 4.23 6.88
C LEU A 36 13.56 3.90 7.76
N GLU A 37 13.62 4.47 8.96
CA GLU A 37 14.67 4.19 9.95
C GLU A 37 14.66 2.72 10.42
N ASP A 38 13.48 2.13 10.56
CA ASP A 38 13.30 0.74 11.00
C ASP A 38 13.86 -0.27 9.98
N TYR A 39 13.74 0.00 8.66
CA TYR A 39 13.90 -1.04 7.62
C TYR A 39 14.65 -0.65 6.34
N PHE A 40 14.66 0.62 5.93
CA PHE A 40 15.05 1.01 4.57
C PHE A 40 16.34 1.86 4.50
N ILE A 41 16.83 2.36 5.63
CA ILE A 41 18.06 3.17 5.72
C ILE A 41 19.27 2.25 6.01
N PRO A 42 20.48 2.56 5.49
CA PRO A 42 21.70 1.85 5.88
C PRO A 42 21.89 1.89 7.40
N HIS A 43 22.09 0.73 8.05
CA HIS A 43 22.04 0.52 9.51
C HIS A 43 20.62 0.54 10.12
N SER A 44 19.67 -0.12 9.45
CA SER A 44 18.31 -0.30 9.95
C SER A 44 18.28 -1.01 11.32
N LEU A 45 17.33 -0.62 12.18
CA LEU A 45 17.16 -1.24 13.50
C LEU A 45 16.81 -2.73 13.42
N TYR A 46 16.11 -3.12 12.34
CA TYR A 46 15.70 -4.49 12.11
C TYR A 46 16.43 -5.08 10.90
N SER A 47 16.94 -6.29 11.07
CA SER A 47 17.51 -7.10 10.00
C SER A 47 16.46 -7.61 9.01
N ASP A 48 16.93 -8.06 7.85
CA ASP A 48 16.11 -8.68 6.80
C ASP A 48 15.29 -9.88 7.29
N VAL A 49 15.79 -10.59 8.31
CA VAL A 49 15.06 -11.72 8.93
C VAL A 49 13.78 -11.22 9.60
N HIS A 50 13.85 -10.10 10.32
CA HIS A 50 12.67 -9.49 10.93
C HIS A 50 11.71 -8.93 9.88
N PHE A 51 12.24 -8.35 8.81
CA PHE A 51 11.42 -7.88 7.68
C PHE A 51 10.65 -9.04 7.05
N ARG A 52 11.33 -10.13 6.72
CA ARG A 52 10.71 -11.34 6.14
C ARG A 52 9.70 -11.97 7.07
N ALA A 53 10.01 -12.09 8.36
CA ALA A 53 9.07 -12.63 9.34
C ALA A 53 7.77 -11.82 9.42
N ARG A 54 7.90 -10.48 9.35
CA ARG A 54 6.81 -9.52 9.52
C ARG A 54 5.98 -9.30 8.26
N TYR A 55 6.59 -9.23 7.09
CA TYR A 55 5.91 -8.93 5.82
C TYR A 55 5.83 -10.12 4.87
N LYS A 56 6.36 -11.28 5.27
CA LYS A 56 6.38 -12.53 4.48
C LYS A 56 7.01 -12.35 3.09
N MET A 57 7.94 -11.42 2.96
CA MET A 57 8.61 -11.08 1.70
C MET A 57 10.03 -10.65 1.98
N GLN A 58 10.97 -10.94 1.08
CA GLN A 58 12.33 -10.43 1.17
C GLN A 58 12.39 -8.92 0.80
N PRO A 59 13.26 -8.12 1.44
CA PRO A 59 13.34 -6.67 1.18
C PRO A 59 13.61 -6.31 -0.28
N HIS A 60 14.47 -7.05 -0.96
CA HIS A 60 14.78 -6.79 -2.38
C HIS A 60 13.56 -7.01 -3.28
N LEU A 61 12.74 -8.04 -3.00
CA LEU A 61 11.52 -8.31 -3.76
C LEU A 61 10.48 -7.21 -3.47
N PHE A 62 10.35 -6.79 -2.21
CA PHE A 62 9.52 -5.65 -1.82
C PHE A 62 9.89 -4.40 -2.63
N ASN A 63 11.17 -4.05 -2.67
CA ASN A 63 11.66 -2.87 -3.39
C ASN A 63 11.39 -2.97 -4.89
N LYS A 64 11.59 -4.15 -5.49
CA LYS A 64 11.32 -4.40 -6.91
C LYS A 64 9.83 -4.20 -7.23
N VAL A 65 8.95 -4.87 -6.50
CA VAL A 65 7.49 -4.76 -6.72
C VAL A 65 7.00 -3.34 -6.47
N MET A 66 7.52 -2.68 -5.43
CA MET A 66 7.20 -1.29 -5.13
C MET A 66 7.61 -0.37 -6.28
N HIS A 67 8.81 -0.53 -6.82
CA HIS A 67 9.30 0.25 -7.94
C HIS A 67 8.46 0.03 -9.20
N ASP A 68 8.16 -1.23 -9.54
CA ASP A 68 7.38 -1.58 -10.74
C ASP A 68 5.96 -0.99 -10.68
N ILE A 69 5.32 -1.04 -9.51
CA ILE A 69 3.97 -0.48 -9.32
C ILE A 69 4.01 1.05 -9.26
N CYS A 70 5.01 1.65 -8.61
CA CYS A 70 5.14 3.12 -8.60
C CYS A 70 5.35 3.68 -10.01
N ASN A 71 6.02 2.93 -10.89
CA ASN A 71 6.20 3.31 -12.29
C ASN A 71 4.91 3.18 -13.12
N TYR A 72 4.01 2.29 -12.74
CA TYR A 72 2.74 2.09 -13.45
C TYR A 72 1.62 3.00 -12.93
N ASP A 73 1.42 3.06 -11.61
CA ASP A 73 0.35 3.86 -10.98
C ASP A 73 0.95 4.99 -10.14
N GLU A 74 0.80 6.21 -10.64
CA GLU A 74 1.24 7.42 -9.97
C GLU A 74 0.55 7.66 -8.60
N TYR A 75 -0.52 6.93 -8.28
CA TYR A 75 -1.14 6.94 -6.97
C TYR A 75 -0.17 6.54 -5.86
N PHE A 76 0.73 5.60 -6.12
CA PHE A 76 1.66 5.11 -5.10
C PHE A 76 2.80 6.09 -4.84
N VAL A 77 3.22 6.83 -5.86
CA VAL A 77 4.25 7.87 -5.77
C VAL A 77 3.86 8.93 -4.74
N GLN A 78 4.80 9.31 -3.87
CA GLN A 78 4.58 10.36 -2.90
C GLN A 78 4.50 11.72 -3.62
N LYS A 79 3.32 12.34 -3.60
CA LYS A 79 3.08 13.67 -4.18
C LYS A 79 2.80 14.71 -3.10
N LYS A 80 3.16 15.97 -3.36
CA LYS A 80 2.68 17.10 -2.53
C LYS A 80 1.22 17.36 -2.84
N ASN A 81 0.41 17.55 -1.80
CA ASN A 81 -0.99 17.96 -1.97
C ASN A 81 -1.08 19.46 -2.32
N CYS A 82 -2.29 19.94 -2.65
CA CYS A 82 -2.53 21.36 -2.95
C CYS A 82 -2.17 22.30 -1.78
N ALA A 83 -2.17 21.79 -0.55
CA ALA A 83 -1.72 22.48 0.65
C ALA A 83 -0.19 22.40 0.88
N ARG A 84 0.58 21.92 -0.11
CA ARG A 84 2.04 21.71 -0.08
C ARG A 84 2.56 20.67 0.94
N ASN A 85 1.67 19.95 1.62
CA ASN A 85 2.03 18.87 2.52
C ASN A 85 2.38 17.62 1.71
N LEU A 86 3.43 16.91 2.13
CA LEU A 86 3.82 15.65 1.51
C LEU A 86 2.71 14.59 1.70
N GLY A 87 2.52 13.76 0.67
CA GLY A 87 1.63 12.61 0.74
C GLY A 87 2.19 11.49 1.61
N LEU A 88 1.44 10.38 1.65
CA LEU A 88 1.93 9.13 2.24
C LEU A 88 3.08 8.58 1.39
N LEU A 89 4.09 8.03 2.08
CA LEU A 89 5.22 7.35 1.44
C LEU A 89 4.75 6.08 0.71
N PRO A 90 5.37 5.72 -0.42
CA PRO A 90 5.06 4.47 -1.12
C PRO A 90 5.32 3.25 -0.22
N GLU A 91 6.42 3.23 0.55
CA GLU A 91 6.78 2.15 1.48
C GLU A 91 5.66 1.92 2.51
N GLN A 92 5.09 3.02 3.02
CA GLN A 92 4.03 2.99 4.01
C GLN A 92 2.73 2.39 3.44
N LYS A 93 2.37 2.74 2.20
CA LYS A 93 1.21 2.16 1.49
C LYS A 93 1.43 0.67 1.24
N PHE A 94 2.61 0.30 0.76
CA PHE A 94 2.96 -1.08 0.46
C PHE A 94 2.97 -1.98 1.68
N ILE A 95 3.53 -1.52 2.80
CA ILE A 95 3.55 -2.28 4.04
C ILE A 95 2.14 -2.56 4.55
N ALA A 96 1.21 -1.61 4.41
CA ALA A 96 -0.19 -1.86 4.76
C ALA A 96 -0.82 -2.94 3.87
N VAL A 97 -0.64 -2.82 2.55
CA VAL A 97 -1.18 -3.78 1.57
C VAL A 97 -0.62 -5.18 1.81
N ILE A 98 0.70 -5.31 1.90
CA ILE A 98 1.35 -6.61 2.11
C ILE A 98 0.94 -7.22 3.45
N ARG A 99 0.79 -6.41 4.51
CA ARG A 99 0.32 -6.92 5.79
C ARG A 99 -1.12 -7.41 5.71
N MET A 100 -2.01 -6.71 5.02
CA MET A 100 -3.38 -7.21 4.77
C MET A 100 -3.36 -8.52 3.99
N LEU A 101 -2.52 -8.64 2.97
CA LEU A 101 -2.42 -9.85 2.14
C LEU A 101 -1.80 -11.04 2.88
N ALA A 102 -0.74 -10.80 3.66
CA ALA A 102 0.00 -11.84 4.35
C ALA A 102 -0.80 -12.47 5.52
N TYR A 103 -1.56 -11.66 6.25
CA TYR A 103 -2.27 -12.10 7.45
C TYR A 103 -3.79 -12.16 7.29
N GLY A 104 -4.35 -11.66 6.18
CA GLY A 104 -5.80 -11.49 6.03
C GLY A 104 -6.37 -10.46 7.02
N SER A 105 -5.56 -9.52 7.49
CA SER A 105 -5.97 -8.52 8.49
C SER A 105 -6.98 -7.52 7.93
N SER A 106 -7.87 -7.03 8.80
CA SER A 106 -8.78 -5.94 8.45
C SER A 106 -8.02 -4.62 8.29
N ALA A 107 -8.59 -3.70 7.48
CA ALA A 107 -8.02 -2.36 7.31
C ALA A 107 -7.92 -1.62 8.65
N ASP A 108 -8.80 -1.92 9.60
CA ASP A 108 -8.82 -1.36 10.95
C ASP A 108 -7.60 -1.76 11.78
N GLN A 109 -7.18 -3.03 11.69
CA GLN A 109 -5.96 -3.46 12.38
C GLN A 109 -4.73 -2.80 11.77
N VAL A 110 -4.69 -2.74 10.44
CA VAL A 110 -3.55 -2.18 9.70
C VAL A 110 -3.45 -0.65 9.86
N ASP A 111 -4.56 0.03 10.13
CA ASP A 111 -4.56 1.48 10.36
C ASP A 111 -3.70 1.90 11.56
N GLN A 112 -3.60 1.06 12.58
CA GLN A 112 -2.78 1.33 13.77
C GLN A 112 -1.28 1.24 13.47
N ILE A 113 -0.92 0.33 12.56
CA ILE A 113 0.46 0.04 12.19
C ILE A 113 0.97 1.04 11.15
N ALA A 114 0.17 1.28 10.11
CA ALA A 114 0.54 2.17 9.02
C ALA A 114 0.18 3.63 9.31
N ARG A 115 -0.66 3.91 10.32
CA ARG A 115 -1.18 5.26 10.64
C ARG A 115 -1.82 5.94 9.43
N MET A 116 -2.56 5.15 8.65
CA MET A 116 -3.28 5.58 7.44
C MET A 116 -4.79 5.53 7.66
N GLY A 117 -5.58 6.11 6.75
CA GLY A 117 -7.04 5.97 6.77
C GLY A 117 -7.49 4.61 6.26
N LYS A 118 -8.57 4.06 6.81
CA LYS A 118 -9.16 2.78 6.37
C LYS A 118 -9.46 2.78 4.86
N SER A 119 -10.07 3.86 4.36
CA SER A 119 -10.36 4.05 2.94
C SER A 119 -9.09 4.06 2.08
N THR A 120 -8.02 4.72 2.52
CA THR A 120 -6.75 4.77 1.78
C THR A 120 -6.04 3.42 1.75
N ILE A 121 -6.17 2.62 2.83
CA ILE A 121 -5.63 1.27 2.89
C ILE A 121 -6.36 0.37 1.89
N LEU A 122 -7.70 0.39 1.90
CA LEU A 122 -8.53 -0.40 0.98
C LEU A 122 -8.33 0.00 -0.48
N GLU A 123 -8.23 1.31 -0.77
CA GLU A 123 -7.96 1.78 -2.13
C GLU A 123 -6.57 1.32 -2.60
N SER A 124 -5.55 1.42 -1.74
CA SER A 124 -4.20 0.94 -2.06
C SER A 124 -4.20 -0.57 -2.35
N LEU A 125 -4.95 -1.35 -1.57
CA LEU A 125 -5.09 -2.79 -1.77
C LEU A 125 -5.73 -3.12 -3.12
N VAL A 126 -6.85 -2.47 -3.45
CA VAL A 126 -7.55 -2.72 -4.73
C VAL A 126 -6.65 -2.38 -5.91
N ARG A 127 -6.00 -1.21 -5.91
CA ARG A 127 -5.08 -0.80 -6.98
C ARG A 127 -3.91 -1.78 -7.14
N PHE A 128 -3.31 -2.20 -6.02
CA PHE A 128 -2.23 -3.18 -6.03
C PHE A 128 -2.66 -4.51 -6.66
N VAL A 129 -3.82 -5.04 -6.26
CA VAL A 129 -4.33 -6.31 -6.78
C VAL A 129 -4.68 -6.21 -8.27
N MET A 130 -5.28 -5.10 -8.71
CA MET A 130 -5.57 -4.88 -10.13
C MET A 130 -4.28 -4.85 -10.94
N GLN A 131 -3.27 -4.13 -10.46
CA GLN A 131 -1.99 -4.04 -11.15
C GLN A 131 -1.26 -5.37 -11.24
N TRP A 132 -1.25 -6.12 -10.13
CA TRP A 132 -0.63 -7.42 -10.08
C TRP A 132 -1.24 -8.41 -11.09
N LYS A 133 -2.58 -8.42 -11.20
CA LYS A 133 -3.31 -9.26 -12.15
C LYS A 133 -2.97 -8.94 -13.61
N LEU A 134 -2.69 -7.68 -13.93
CA LEU A 134 -2.31 -7.27 -15.28
C LEU A 134 -0.86 -7.63 -15.62
N CYS A 135 0.04 -7.55 -14.63
CA CYS A 135 1.47 -7.83 -14.84
C CYS A 135 1.80 -9.33 -14.88
N THR A 136 0.89 -10.20 -14.42
CA THR A 136 1.12 -11.65 -14.39
C THR A 136 -0.12 -12.45 -14.85
N PRO A 137 -0.40 -12.51 -16.16
CA PRO A 137 -1.47 -13.35 -16.67
C PRO A 137 -1.14 -14.83 -16.39
N GLY A 138 -1.81 -15.42 -15.39
CA GLY A 138 -1.74 -16.85 -15.08
C GLY A 138 -1.20 -17.23 -13.69
N THR A 139 -0.65 -16.31 -12.89
CA THR A 139 -0.35 -16.62 -11.48
C THR A 139 -1.58 -16.40 -10.62
N THR A 140 -1.98 -17.47 -9.94
CA THR A 140 -3.10 -17.46 -9.01
C THR A 140 -2.68 -16.87 -7.67
N TRP A 141 -3.67 -16.49 -6.86
CA TRP A 141 -3.42 -16.09 -5.47
C TRP A 141 -2.65 -17.14 -4.66
N ALA A 142 -2.75 -18.42 -5.02
CA ALA A 142 -1.97 -19.49 -4.43
C ALA A 142 -0.47 -19.35 -4.75
N ASP A 143 -0.11 -18.91 -5.95
CA ASP A 143 1.28 -18.69 -6.36
C ASP A 143 1.90 -17.48 -5.65
N LEU A 144 1.12 -16.45 -5.35
CA LEU A 144 1.56 -15.34 -4.51
C LEU A 144 1.82 -15.81 -3.06
N ARG A 145 0.92 -16.63 -2.52
CA ARG A 145 1.08 -17.23 -1.19
C ARG A 145 2.32 -18.14 -1.17
N LEU A 146 2.53 -18.92 -2.22
CA LEU A 146 3.73 -19.73 -2.43
C LEU A 146 4.98 -18.87 -2.62
N ALA A 147 4.96 -17.73 -3.31
CA ALA A 147 6.11 -16.83 -3.41
C ALA A 147 6.45 -16.13 -2.07
N THR A 148 5.45 -15.88 -1.23
CA THR A 148 5.65 -15.38 0.14
C THR A 148 6.05 -16.47 1.15
N CYS A 149 5.80 -17.74 0.84
CA CYS A 149 6.05 -18.89 1.72
C CYS A 149 7.22 -19.78 1.28
N ASN A 150 7.58 -19.83 -0.01
CA ASN A 150 8.64 -20.68 -0.56
C ASN A 150 9.95 -19.91 -0.63
N GLY A 151 10.60 -19.89 0.52
CA GLY A 151 12.04 -19.86 0.63
C GLY A 151 12.43 -20.73 1.82
N PHE A 152 12.07 -22.01 1.74
CA PHE A 152 12.84 -23.06 2.41
C PHE A 152 13.96 -23.47 1.47
#